data_AF-A0A062I8P5-F1
#
_entry.id   AF-A0A062I8P5-F1
#
_cell.length_a   1.000
_cell.length_b   1.000
_cell.length_c   1.000
_cell.angle_alpha   90.00
_cell.angle_beta   90.00
_cell.angle_gamma   90.00
#
_symmetry.space_group_name_H-M   'P 1'
#
loop_
_entity.id
_entity.type
_entity.pdbx_description
1 polymer ?
#
loop_
_entity_poly.entity_id
_entity_poly.type
_entity_poly.pdbx_seq_one_letter_code
_entity_poly.pdbx_strand_id
1 'polypeptide(L)' 'MNLIEIKKLLNYKDLPNLNCSDVNELIDSHINDVEENIRNQQKLIQQLLEIRKTCDGLCTVDKCGVLKKLA' A
#
# COMPACT_ATOMS: atom_id res chain seq x y z
N MET A 1 1.92 10.62 1.15
CA MET A 1 2.38 11.54 2.21
C MET A 1 1.23 11.92 3.10
N ASN A 2 1.46 11.99 4.40
CA ASN A 2 0.52 12.45 5.41
C ASN A 2 0.64 13.98 5.63
N LEU A 3 -0.28 14.54 6.41
CA LEU A 3 -0.33 15.99 6.68
C LEU A 3 0.92 16.52 7.40
N ILE A 4 1.58 15.69 8.21
CA ILE A 4 2.80 16.07 8.96
C ILE A 4 3.97 16.24 7.99
N GLU A 5 4.17 15.28 7.07
CA GLU A 5 5.21 15.33 6.05
C GLU A 5 5.03 16.55 5.14
N ILE A 6 3.79 16.83 4.71
CA ILE A 6 3.48 18.00 3.87
C ILE A 6 3.80 19.30 4.62
N LYS A 7 3.41 19.43 5.89
CA LYS A 7 3.74 20.61 6.71
C LYS A 7 5.25 20.80 6.85
N LYS A 8 5.99 19.71 7.05
CA LYS A 8 7.46 19.77 7.13
C LYS A 8 8.06 20.28 5.81
N LEU A 9 7.59 19.79 4.66
CA LEU A 9 8.04 20.28 3.35
C LEU A 9 7.72 21.77 3.11
N LEU A 10 6.54 22.23 3.54
CA LEU A 10 6.18 23.64 3.44
C LEU A 10 7.11 24.53 4.27
N ASN A 11 7.52 24.10 5.47
CA ASN A 11 8.48 24.86 6.28
C ASN A 11 9.84 25.04 5.60
N TYR A 12 10.37 24.03 4.89
CA TYR A 12 11.62 24.19 4.13
C TYR A 12 11.45 25.14 2.94
N LYS A 13 10.27 25.14 2.31
CA LYS A 13 9.96 26.08 1.23
C LYS A 13 9.98 27.54 1.72
N ASP A 14 9.51 27.78 2.94
CA ASP A 14 9.50 29.11 3.55
C ASP A 14 10.88 29.55 4.09
N LEU A 15 11.85 28.62 4.18
CA LEU A 15 13.20 28.84 4.70
C LEU A 15 14.27 28.40 3.68
N PRO A 16 14.45 29.14 2.56
CA PRO A 16 15.27 28.72 1.42
C PRO A 16 16.78 28.61 1.69
N ASN A 17 17.24 29.12 2.83
CA ASN A 17 18.66 29.06 3.23
C ASN A 17 18.99 27.79 4.05
N LEU A 18 18.01 26.94 4.35
CA LEU A 18 18.25 25.67 5.04
C LEU A 18 18.82 24.62 4.09
N ASN A 19 19.58 23.69 4.67
CA ASN A 19 20.03 22.51 3.93
C ASN A 19 18.83 21.61 3.60
N CYS A 20 18.73 21.16 2.35
CA CYS A 20 17.68 20.26 1.87
C CYS A 20 17.94 18.76 2.14
N SER A 21 19.04 18.39 2.83
CA SER A 21 19.30 17.00 3.23
C SER A 21 18.11 16.34 3.94
N ASP A 22 17.51 17.01 4.92
CA ASP A 22 16.35 16.51 5.65
C ASP A 22 15.10 16.32 4.76
N VAL A 23 15.01 17.09 3.66
CA VAL A 23 13.95 16.94 2.67
C VAL A 23 14.16 15.63 1.92
N ASN A 24 15.38 15.36 1.47
CA ASN A 24 15.71 14.10 0.79
C ASN A 24 15.47 12.89 1.70
N GLU A 25 15.93 12.93 2.95
CA GLU A 25 15.70 11.85 3.92
C GLU A 25 14.21 11.57 4.15
N LEU A 26 13.38 12.62 4.22
CA LEU A 26 11.93 12.47 4.33
C LEU A 26 11.33 11.80 3.10
N ILE A 27 11.75 12.21 1.90
CA ILE A 27 11.27 11.63 0.64
C ILE A 27 11.71 10.16 0.53
N ASP A 28 12.96 9.85 0.85
CA ASP A 28 13.50 8.48 0.80
C ASP A 28 12.75 7.56 1.78
N SER A 29 12.48 8.03 3.01
CA SER A 29 11.65 7.30 3.97
C SER A 29 10.25 7.03 3.40
N HIS A 30 9.62 8.04 2.80
CA HIS A 30 8.28 7.90 2.25
C HIS A 30 8.25 6.92 1.07
N ILE A 31 9.28 6.93 0.22
CA ILE A 31 9.42 5.97 -0.88
C ILE A 31 9.48 4.54 -0.32
N ASN A 32 10.30 4.30 0.71
CA ASN A 32 10.42 2.99 1.33
C ASN A 32 9.08 2.48 1.88
N ASP A 33 8.33 3.34 2.58
CA ASP A 33 7.01 2.99 3.11
C ASP A 33 6.02 2.62 1.99
N VAL A 34 6.03 3.39 0.89
CA VAL A 34 5.19 3.12 -0.28
C VAL A 34 5.58 1.80 -0.95
N GLU A 35 6.87 1.52 -1.10
CA GLU A 35 7.34 0.24 -1.65
C GLU A 35 6.91 -0.95 -0.80
N GLU A 36 7.01 -0.85 0.53
CA GLU A 36 6.55 -1.90 1.44
C GLU A 36 5.05 -2.14 1.29
N ASN A 37 4.25 -1.05 1.25
CA ASN A 37 2.82 -1.16 1.04
C ASN A 37 2.48 -1.81 -0.31
N ILE A 38 3.20 -1.47 -1.38
CA ILE A 38 3.03 -2.12 -2.70
C ILE A 38 3.32 -3.62 -2.61
N ARG A 39 4.41 -4.03 -1.95
CA ARG A 39 4.74 -5.46 -1.77
C ARG A 39 3.64 -6.19 -0.99
N ASN A 40 3.11 -5.58 0.07
CA ASN A 40 2.01 -6.13 0.85
C ASN A 40 0.72 -6.26 0.02
N GLN A 41 0.40 -5.25 -0.80
CA GLN A 41 -0.74 -5.29 -1.71
C GLN A 41 -0.58 -6.36 -2.79
N GLN A 42 0.61 -6.51 -3.38
CA GLN A 42 0.91 -7.57 -4.34
C GLN A 42 0.70 -8.95 -3.73
N LYS A 43 1.18 -9.17 -2.50
CA LYS A 43 0.97 -10.42 -1.76
C LYS A 43 -0.52 -10.69 -1.52
N LEU A 44 -1.28 -9.68 -1.12
CA LEU A 44 -2.72 -9.79 -0.93
C LEU A 44 -3.43 -10.14 -2.24
N ILE A 45 -3.05 -9.51 -3.37
CA ILE A 45 -3.59 -9.83 -4.69
C ILE A 45 -3.36 -11.31 -5.03
N GLN A 46 -2.16 -11.84 -4.79
CA GLN A 46 -1.88 -13.27 -5.03
C GLN A 46 -2.77 -14.17 -4.18
N GLN A 47 -2.96 -13.84 -2.90
CA GLN A 47 -3.86 -14.60 -2.03
C GLN A 47 -5.31 -14.57 -2.53
N LEU A 48 -5.80 -13.41 -2.96
CA LEU A 48 -7.14 -13.26 -3.51
C LEU A 48 -7.33 -14.03 -4.82
N LEU A 49 -6.30 -14.07 -5.68
CA LEU A 49 -6.31 -14.88 -6.90
C LEU A 49 -6.40 -16.38 -6.58
N GLU A 50 -5.65 -16.87 -5.59
CA GLU A 50 -5.73 -18.26 -5.13
C GLU A 50 -7.08 -18.62 -4.51
N ILE A 51 -7.76 -17.66 -3.89
CA ILE A 51 -9.15 -17.83 -3.44
C ILE A 51 -10.08 -17.88 -4.66
N ARG A 52 -9.97 -16.93 -5.59
CA ARG A 52 -10.81 -16.84 -6.80
C ARG A 52 -10.74 -18.10 -7.68
N LYS A 53 -9.59 -18.77 -7.75
CA LYS A 53 -9.39 -20.03 -8.49
C LYS A 53 -10.22 -21.20 -7.96
N THR A 54 -10.71 -21.12 -6.72
CA THR A 54 -11.47 -22.23 -6.11
C THR A 54 -12.91 -22.34 -6.55
N CYS A 55 -13.41 -21.39 -7.35
CA CYS A 55 -14.79 -21.37 -7.80
C CYS A 55 -14.85 -20.75 -9.20
N ASP A 56 -15.52 -21.39 -10.15
CA ASP A 56 -15.75 -20.85 -11.49
C ASP A 56 -16.91 -19.84 -11.53
N GLY A 57 -17.74 -19.81 -10.48
CA GLY A 57 -18.93 -18.97 -10.37
C GLY A 57 -20.19 -19.59 -10.96
N LEU A 58 -20.15 -20.87 -11.35
CA LEU A 58 -21.28 -21.59 -11.94
C LEU A 58 -21.96 -22.57 -10.97
N CYS A 59 -21.41 -22.71 -9.75
CA CYS A 59 -21.97 -23.55 -8.71
C CYS A 59 -22.94 -22.77 -7.79
N THR A 60 -23.74 -23.50 -7.02
CA THR A 60 -24.60 -22.93 -5.98
C THR A 60 -23.76 -22.39 -4.82
N VAL A 61 -24.32 -21.46 -4.04
CA VAL A 61 -23.62 -20.77 -2.94
C VAL A 61 -23.06 -21.77 -1.91
N ASP A 62 -23.77 -22.86 -1.62
CA ASP A 62 -23.32 -23.94 -0.73
C ASP A 62 -22.11 -24.72 -1.27
N LYS A 63 -21.86 -24.65 -2.58
CA LYS A 63 -20.71 -25.28 -3.27
C LYS A 63 -19.61 -24.29 -3.61
N CYS A 64 -19.78 -23.00 -3.33
CA CYS A 64 -18.82 -21.95 -3.67
C CYS A 64 -17.50 -22.13 -2.91
N GLY A 65 -16.43 -22.49 -3.61
CA GLY A 65 -15.10 -22.66 -3.02
C GLY A 65 -14.54 -21.39 -2.37
N VAL A 66 -14.91 -20.21 -2.90
CA VAL A 66 -14.51 -18.90 -2.33
C VAL A 66 -15.09 -18.73 -0.93
N LEU A 67 -16.40 -18.97 -0.77
CA LEU A 67 -17.06 -18.85 0.54
C LEU A 67 -16.57 -19.92 1.52
N LYS A 68 -16.28 -21.12 1.04
CA LYS A 68 -15.68 -22.19 1.87
C LYS A 68 -14.28 -21.86 2.37
N LYS A 69 -13.51 -21.03 1.68
CA LYS A 69 -12.19 -20.55 2.12
C LYS A 69 -12.25 -19.35 3.06
N LEU A 70 -13.38 -18.65 3.14
CA LEU A 70 -13.60 -17.52 4.04
C LEU A 70 -14.23 -17.92 5.38
N ALA A 71 -14.79 -19.14 5.45
CA ALA A 71 -15.41 -19.72 6.64
C ALA A 71 -14.39 -20.38 7.58
#